data_AF-A0AAD7FQP5-F1
#
_entry.id   AF-A0AAD7FQP5-F1
#
_cell.length_a   1.000
_cell.length_b   1.000
_cell.length_c   1.000
_cell.angle_alpha   90.00
_cell.angle_beta   90.00
_cell.angle_gamma   90.00
#
_symmetry.space_group_name_H-M   'P 1'
#
loop_
_entity.id
_entity.type
_entity.pdbx_description
1 polymer ?
#
loop_
_entity_poly.entity_id
_entity_poly.type
_entity_poly.pdbx_seq_one_letter_code
_entity_poly.pdbx_strand_id
1 'polypeptide(L)'
;MNGRSYYRWILALVSDNLLHIVYTCAHTDDQSVPSRINSEADHYASSAQRFLQDVPCAPVPTFFMDDFCFYTTSDGWIESSIRTYINKSIAASASHQPANGHQLSYSAIIQLYVCSGQLPTADILYSRGKLTDPCCRMGCAAIEDAHHVFVECAQYDEWRTKATEELHHRVNAKLAEKDFEEAECTGLLTAVKSFFSDNDVWPLHYSTYYLGHILRFDDLMPAPSRAEDSLTHSRLAHHFAADWHTAFICLAGCIWGDWQKEMSKRMERVDLWRYSGMAKWIPMALSKAPTSKVSPGLVSRSKSPPKVLQKNWNIEELAKSGHNIHRLAPKTAATITTVQDRIDKAQAHLQRKKPKI
;
A
#
# COMPACT_ATOMS: atom_id res chain seq x y z
N MET A 1 -7.94 17.87 3.43
CA MET A 1 -8.87 18.55 4.36
C MET A 1 -8.50 18.15 5.77
N ASN A 2 -8.28 19.15 6.61
CA ASN A 2 -7.74 19.03 7.97
C ASN A 2 -8.81 18.63 8.99
N GLY A 3 -9.39 17.44 8.83
CA GLY A 3 -10.55 17.05 9.64
C GLY A 3 -10.25 16.83 11.13
N ARG A 4 -9.00 16.50 11.49
CA ARG A 4 -8.67 16.03 12.85
C ARG A 4 -8.68 17.15 13.88
N SER A 5 -8.12 18.30 13.56
CA SER A 5 -8.14 19.47 14.45
C SER A 5 -9.56 19.98 14.67
N TYR A 6 -10.41 19.98 13.63
CA TYR A 6 -11.83 20.33 13.79
C TYR A 6 -12.55 19.37 14.73
N TYR A 7 -12.33 18.05 14.63
CA TYR A 7 -12.92 17.11 15.59
C TYR A 7 -12.44 17.34 17.02
N ARG A 8 -11.14 17.58 17.22
CA ARG A 8 -10.59 17.89 18.55
C ARG A 8 -11.16 19.17 19.13
N TRP A 9 -11.29 20.21 18.29
CA TRP A 9 -11.89 21.48 18.68
C TRP A 9 -13.36 21.31 19.06
N ILE A 10 -14.16 20.61 18.25
CA ILE A 10 -15.57 20.32 18.58
C ILE A 10 -15.66 19.53 19.89
N LEU A 11 -14.82 18.52 20.09
CA LEU A 11 -14.80 17.73 21.32
C LEU A 11 -14.43 18.58 22.55
N ALA A 12 -13.51 19.53 22.42
CA ALA A 12 -13.17 20.47 23.48
C ALA A 12 -14.34 21.43 23.80
N LEU A 13 -15.03 21.95 22.78
CA LEU A 13 -16.23 22.76 22.99
C LEU A 13 -17.34 21.97 23.70
N VAL A 14 -17.44 20.66 23.42
CA VAL A 14 -18.40 19.77 24.06
C VAL A 14 -17.98 19.42 25.50
N SER A 15 -16.68 19.28 25.80
CA SER A 15 -16.23 18.98 27.16
C SER A 15 -16.47 20.13 28.13
N ASP A 16 -16.42 21.36 27.61
CA ASP A 16 -16.51 22.57 28.44
C ASP A 16 -17.96 23.05 28.65
N ASN A 17 -18.94 22.41 27.98
CA ASN A 17 -20.34 22.80 28.01
C ASN A 17 -21.27 21.62 28.29
N LEU A 18 -22.36 21.88 29.03
CA LEU A 18 -23.44 20.91 29.24
C LEU A 18 -24.32 20.86 27.98
N LEU A 19 -23.87 20.14 26.96
CA LEU A 19 -24.57 20.01 25.68
C LEU A 19 -25.43 18.75 25.63
N HIS A 20 -26.69 18.94 25.22
CA HIS A 20 -27.59 17.83 24.89
C HIS A 20 -27.68 17.69 23.36
N ILE A 21 -27.03 16.67 22.82
CA ILE A 21 -26.99 16.42 21.37
C ILE A 21 -28.28 15.70 20.96
N VAL A 22 -29.05 16.33 20.08
CA VAL A 22 -30.30 15.77 19.53
C VAL A 22 -30.09 15.47 18.05
N TYR A 23 -30.47 14.25 17.64
CA TYR A 23 -30.55 13.91 16.22
C TYR A 23 -31.91 14.31 15.66
N THR A 24 -31.92 14.99 14.51
CA THR A 24 -33.13 15.32 13.76
C THR A 24 -32.99 14.76 12.35
N CYS A 25 -33.99 14.01 11.89
CA CYS A 25 -33.99 13.43 10.56
C CYS A 25 -34.09 14.53 9.50
N ALA A 26 -33.33 14.41 8.42
CA ALA A 26 -33.40 15.34 7.29
C ALA A 26 -34.52 14.94 6.32
N HIS A 27 -35.02 15.92 5.55
CA HIS A 27 -35.97 15.71 4.45
C HIS A 27 -37.24 14.95 4.82
N THR A 28 -37.77 15.20 6.01
CA THR A 28 -39.07 14.72 6.46
C THR A 28 -40.13 15.81 6.27
N ASP A 29 -41.38 15.43 5.99
CA ASP A 29 -42.52 16.36 5.96
C ASP A 29 -42.94 16.87 7.37
N ASP A 30 -42.19 16.48 8.41
CA ASP A 30 -42.41 16.88 9.79
C ASP A 30 -42.27 18.40 9.98
N GLN A 31 -43.27 19.00 10.60
CA GLN A 31 -43.36 20.44 10.86
C GLN A 31 -42.98 20.80 12.30
N SER A 32 -42.42 19.86 13.07
CA SER A 32 -41.91 20.13 14.41
C SER A 32 -40.81 21.22 14.39
N VAL A 33 -40.64 21.92 15.52
CA VAL A 33 -39.62 22.97 15.66
C VAL A 33 -38.21 22.48 15.30
N PRO A 34 -37.73 21.31 15.78
CA PRO A 34 -36.43 20.78 15.37
C PRO A 34 -36.32 20.56 13.85
N SER A 35 -37.36 20.01 13.22
CA SER A 35 -37.38 19.74 11.78
C SER A 35 -37.35 21.02 10.93
N ARG A 36 -38.02 22.08 11.39
CA ARG A 36 -37.94 23.41 10.77
C ARG A 36 -36.55 24.04 10.89
N ILE A 37 -35.94 24.01 12.09
CA ILE A 37 -34.59 24.56 12.32
C ILE A 37 -33.55 23.79 11.50
N ASN A 38 -33.65 22.46 11.45
CA ASN A 38 -32.78 21.62 10.63
C ASN A 38 -32.92 21.94 9.13
N SER A 39 -34.15 22.15 8.64
CA SER A 39 -34.41 22.54 7.25
C SER A 39 -33.83 23.91 6.91
N GLU A 40 -33.89 24.86 7.84
CA GLU A 40 -33.29 26.19 7.70
C GLU A 40 -31.75 26.12 7.69
N ALA A 41 -31.16 25.33 8.59
CA ALA A 41 -29.72 25.07 8.61
C ALA A 41 -29.23 24.42 7.31
N ASP A 42 -29.97 23.43 6.77
CA ASP A 42 -29.68 22.79 5.49
C ASP A 42 -29.81 23.77 4.30
N HIS A 43 -30.84 24.63 4.34
CA HIS A 43 -31.01 25.70 3.35
C HIS A 43 -29.81 26.66 3.35
N TYR A 44 -29.34 27.09 4.51
CA TYR A 44 -28.18 27.95 4.62
C TYR A 44 -26.89 27.24 4.20
N ALA A 45 -26.68 25.99 4.62
CA ALA A 45 -25.52 25.21 4.21
C ALA A 45 -25.48 25.03 2.68
N SER A 46 -26.61 24.68 2.06
CA SER A 46 -26.76 24.54 0.60
C SER A 46 -26.61 25.87 -0.13
N SER A 47 -27.11 26.96 0.43
CA SER A 47 -26.97 28.30 -0.16
C SER A 47 -25.52 28.77 -0.10
N ALA A 48 -24.81 28.51 1.00
CA ALA A 48 -23.40 28.82 1.16
C ALA A 48 -22.52 28.07 0.15
N GLN A 49 -22.89 26.85 -0.26
CA GLN A 49 -22.18 26.11 -1.31
C GLN A 49 -22.16 26.85 -2.66
N ARG A 50 -23.14 27.71 -2.93
CA ARG A 50 -23.18 28.50 -4.18
C ARG A 50 -22.13 29.61 -4.24
N PHE A 51 -21.60 30.00 -3.08
CA PHE A 51 -20.60 31.05 -2.94
C PHE A 51 -19.21 30.50 -2.62
N LEU A 52 -18.94 29.23 -2.91
CA LEU A 52 -17.67 28.55 -2.58
C LEU A 52 -16.40 29.30 -3.03
N GLN A 53 -16.49 30.12 -4.08
CA GLN A 53 -15.35 30.93 -4.57
C GLN A 53 -15.13 32.22 -3.77
N ASP A 54 -16.17 32.74 -3.10
CA ASP A 54 -16.14 34.01 -2.35
C ASP A 54 -16.13 33.80 -0.83
N VAL A 55 -16.37 32.58 -0.35
CA VAL A 55 -16.32 32.26 1.08
C VAL A 55 -14.85 32.08 1.49
N PRO A 56 -14.32 32.90 2.41
CA PRO A 56 -12.97 32.70 2.91
C PRO A 56 -12.86 31.34 3.58
N CYS A 57 -11.75 30.64 3.32
CA CYS A 57 -11.48 29.36 3.97
C CYS A 57 -11.52 29.57 5.50
N ALA A 58 -12.34 28.79 6.20
CA ALA A 58 -12.43 28.87 7.65
C ALA A 58 -11.02 28.67 8.25
N PRO A 59 -10.60 29.50 9.22
CA PRO A 59 -9.29 29.36 9.82
C PRO A 59 -9.18 27.98 10.47
N VAL A 60 -8.17 27.22 10.07
CA VAL A 60 -7.91 25.90 10.66
C VAL A 60 -7.63 26.11 12.16
N PRO A 61 -8.26 25.34 13.06
CA PRO A 61 -8.08 25.53 14.50
C PRO A 61 -6.69 25.04 14.92
N THR A 62 -5.68 25.88 14.72
CA THR A 62 -4.26 25.56 14.94
C THR A 62 -3.94 25.15 16.37
N PHE A 63 -4.70 25.66 17.35
CA PHE A 63 -4.57 25.29 18.77
C PHE A 63 -4.90 23.82 19.07
N PHE A 64 -5.64 23.14 18.17
CA PHE A 64 -6.03 21.73 18.33
C PHE A 64 -5.30 20.80 17.36
N MET A 65 -4.30 21.32 16.63
CA MET A 65 -3.45 20.53 15.78
C MET A 65 -2.43 19.72 16.59
N ASP A 66 -1.80 18.73 15.97
CA ASP A 66 -0.65 18.05 16.57
C ASP A 66 0.54 19.02 16.66
N ASP A 67 1.34 18.91 17.74
CA ASP A 67 2.52 19.75 17.99
C ASP A 67 3.52 19.76 16.81
N PHE A 68 3.56 18.67 16.05
CA PHE A 68 4.44 18.47 14.89
C PHE A 68 3.66 18.34 13.58
N CYS A 69 2.60 19.13 13.40
CA CYS A 69 1.86 19.13 12.15
C CYS A 69 2.65 19.81 11.02
N PHE A 70 2.67 19.17 9.86
CA PHE A 70 3.40 19.68 8.68
C PHE A 70 2.67 20.87 8.06
N TYR A 71 3.44 21.80 7.48
CA TYR A 71 2.94 22.95 6.74
C TYR A 71 3.73 23.13 5.44
N THR A 72 3.05 23.45 4.35
CA THR A 72 3.67 23.96 3.12
C THR A 72 2.97 25.22 2.64
N THR A 73 3.71 26.07 1.94
CA THR A 73 3.17 27.33 1.37
C THR A 73 2.09 27.08 0.32
N SER A 74 2.16 25.95 -0.39
CA SER A 74 1.21 25.56 -1.44
C SER A 74 -0.05 24.90 -0.90
N ASP A 75 0.08 23.99 0.07
CA ASP A 75 -1.02 23.12 0.52
C ASP A 75 -1.54 23.48 1.91
N GLY A 76 -0.86 24.39 2.62
CA GLY A 76 -1.18 24.77 3.99
C GLY A 76 -0.80 23.68 4.99
N TRP A 77 -1.58 23.60 6.08
CA TRP A 77 -1.40 22.61 7.14
C TRP A 77 -1.83 21.21 6.68
N ILE A 78 -1.06 20.16 7.03
CA ILE A 78 -1.27 18.78 6.59
C ILE A 78 -1.44 17.85 7.81
N GLU A 79 -2.69 17.58 8.18
CA GLU A 79 -3.00 16.82 9.41
C GLU A 79 -3.15 15.30 9.23
N SER A 80 -3.31 14.85 8.00
CA SER A 80 -3.63 13.45 7.71
C SER A 80 -2.71 12.86 6.67
N SER A 81 -2.37 11.59 6.88
CA SER A 81 -1.64 10.78 5.91
C SER A 81 -0.32 11.43 5.46
N ILE A 82 0.50 11.89 6.43
CA ILE A 82 1.81 12.51 6.19
C ILE A 82 2.64 11.67 5.21
N ARG A 83 2.68 10.34 5.39
CA ARG A 83 3.34 9.43 4.46
C ARG A 83 2.79 9.52 3.04
N THR A 84 1.47 9.53 2.87
CA THR A 84 0.81 9.70 1.56
C THR A 84 1.06 11.09 0.97
N TYR A 85 1.06 12.14 1.79
CA TYR A 85 1.37 13.50 1.37
C TYR A 85 2.82 13.61 0.90
N ILE A 86 3.78 13.12 1.68
CA ILE A 86 5.20 13.06 1.31
C ILE A 86 5.37 12.26 0.02
N ASN A 87 4.79 11.05 -0.07
CA ASN A 87 4.84 10.24 -1.28
C ASN A 87 4.23 10.97 -2.49
N LYS A 88 3.11 11.68 -2.32
CA LYS A 88 2.46 12.45 -3.39
C LYS A 88 3.28 13.67 -3.80
N SER A 89 3.86 14.40 -2.85
CA SER A 89 4.72 15.56 -3.12
C SER A 89 5.98 15.14 -3.85
N ILE A 90 6.60 14.03 -3.44
CA ILE A 90 7.76 13.48 -4.14
C ILE A 90 7.36 12.97 -5.54
N ALA A 91 6.23 12.28 -5.68
CA ALA A 91 5.74 11.82 -6.98
C ALA A 91 5.38 12.98 -7.94
N ALA A 92 4.76 14.05 -7.44
CA ALA A 92 4.47 15.25 -8.22
C ALA A 92 5.76 15.92 -8.70
N SER A 93 6.79 15.95 -7.84
CA SER A 93 8.13 16.44 -8.18
C SER A 93 8.82 15.59 -9.26
N ALA A 94 8.51 14.29 -9.33
CA ALA A 94 9.10 13.34 -10.27
C ALA A 94 8.36 13.22 -11.62
N SER A 95 7.16 13.79 -11.76
CA SER A 95 6.25 13.56 -12.90
C SER A 95 6.57 14.31 -14.21
N HIS A 96 7.83 14.69 -14.44
CA HIS A 96 8.27 15.29 -15.70
C HIS A 96 9.05 14.29 -16.57
N GLN A 97 8.41 13.23 -17.07
CA GLN A 97 8.82 12.50 -18.28
C GLN A 97 7.83 11.39 -18.66
N PRO A 98 7.47 11.23 -19.95
CA PRO A 98 6.70 10.08 -20.43
C PRO A 98 7.63 8.98 -21.00
N ALA A 99 7.32 7.70 -20.73
CA ALA A 99 8.02 6.56 -21.35
C ALA A 99 7.08 5.37 -21.67
N ASN A 100 7.48 4.53 -22.64
CA ASN A 100 6.67 3.58 -23.42
C ASN A 100 6.86 2.08 -23.07
N GLY A 101 5.77 1.27 -23.04
CA GLY A 101 5.79 -0.20 -23.20
C GLY A 101 5.48 -1.06 -21.95
N HIS A 102 4.85 -2.22 -22.13
CA HIS A 102 4.21 -3.13 -21.14
C HIS A 102 4.84 -3.34 -19.73
N GLN A 103 6.15 -3.11 -19.52
CA GLN A 103 6.76 -3.08 -18.18
C GLN A 103 6.36 -1.83 -17.38
N LEU A 104 6.06 -0.74 -18.06
CA LEU A 104 5.63 0.52 -17.47
C LEU A 104 4.22 0.48 -16.92
N SER A 105 3.33 -0.35 -17.47
CA SER A 105 1.98 -0.48 -16.92
C SER A 105 2.01 -1.03 -15.50
N TYR A 106 2.87 -2.01 -15.23
CA TYR A 106 3.10 -2.49 -13.87
C TYR A 106 3.73 -1.42 -12.99
N SER A 107 4.73 -0.67 -13.48
CA SER A 107 5.35 0.39 -12.67
C SER A 107 4.38 1.52 -12.28
N ALA A 108 3.53 1.97 -13.20
CA ALA A 108 2.51 2.97 -12.91
C ALA A 108 1.46 2.42 -11.94
N ILE A 109 1.08 1.14 -12.08
CA ILE A 109 0.21 0.46 -11.13
C ILE A 109 0.89 0.38 -9.75
N ILE A 110 2.16 0.00 -9.67
CA ILE A 110 2.91 -0.07 -8.40
C ILE A 110 2.92 1.30 -7.75
N GLN A 111 3.31 2.35 -8.47
CA GLN A 111 3.32 3.72 -7.96
C GLN A 111 1.95 4.14 -7.45
N LEU A 112 0.89 3.94 -8.22
CA LEU A 112 -0.49 4.28 -7.81
C LEU A 112 -0.93 3.51 -6.57
N TYR A 113 -0.69 2.21 -6.53
CA TYR A 113 -1.14 1.33 -5.45
C TYR A 113 -0.30 1.51 -4.18
N VAL A 114 1.01 1.72 -4.29
CA VAL A 114 1.85 2.05 -3.13
C VAL A 114 1.47 3.42 -2.59
N CYS A 115 1.38 4.45 -3.43
CA CYS A 115 1.05 5.81 -2.98
C CYS A 115 -0.33 5.89 -2.33
N SER A 116 -1.30 5.10 -2.81
CA SER A 116 -2.63 5.00 -2.20
C SER A 116 -2.72 4.06 -0.99
N GLY A 117 -1.65 3.33 -0.65
CA GLY A 117 -1.67 2.32 0.41
C GLY A 117 -2.59 1.14 0.09
N GLN A 118 -2.78 0.85 -1.20
CA GLN A 118 -3.65 -0.21 -1.72
C GLN A 118 -2.90 -1.37 -2.34
N LEU A 119 -1.57 -1.34 -2.39
CA LEU A 119 -0.77 -2.45 -2.86
C LEU A 119 -1.17 -3.70 -2.05
N PRO A 120 -1.62 -4.80 -2.69
CA PRO A 120 -2.24 -5.92 -1.98
C PRO A 120 -1.20 -6.82 -1.28
N THR A 121 -0.28 -6.23 -0.51
CA THR A 121 0.71 -6.94 0.30
C THR A 121 0.03 -7.65 1.49
N ALA A 122 0.73 -8.59 2.13
CA ALA A 122 0.12 -9.40 3.17
C ALA A 122 -0.27 -8.56 4.38
N ASP A 123 0.50 -7.52 4.73
CA ASP A 123 0.13 -6.55 5.77
C ASP A 123 -1.22 -5.87 5.47
N ILE A 124 -1.38 -5.34 4.25
CA ILE A 124 -2.62 -4.67 3.83
C ILE A 124 -3.79 -5.65 3.76
N LEU A 125 -3.56 -6.90 3.32
CA LEU A 125 -4.61 -7.90 3.29
C LEU A 125 -4.97 -8.43 4.69
N TYR A 126 -4.00 -8.56 5.59
CA TYR A 126 -4.19 -8.96 6.98
C TYR A 126 -5.01 -7.90 7.74
N SER A 127 -4.64 -6.63 7.63
CA SER A 127 -5.39 -5.52 8.25
C SER A 127 -6.85 -5.43 7.74
N ARG A 128 -7.12 -5.91 6.52
CA ARG A 128 -8.47 -6.04 5.93
C ARG A 128 -9.18 -7.34 6.26
N GLY A 129 -8.60 -8.19 7.11
CA GLY A 129 -9.16 -9.50 7.50
C GLY A 129 -9.22 -10.51 6.34
N LYS A 130 -8.40 -10.34 5.30
CA LYS A 130 -8.32 -11.24 4.14
C LYS A 130 -7.24 -12.31 4.27
N LEU A 131 -6.25 -12.07 5.14
CA LEU A 131 -5.23 -13.04 5.52
C LEU A 131 -5.21 -13.21 7.04
N THR A 132 -4.64 -14.33 7.49
CA THR A 132 -4.45 -14.66 8.91
C THR A 132 -3.07 -14.29 9.43
N ASP A 133 -2.14 -14.00 8.53
CA ASP A 133 -0.73 -13.75 8.82
C ASP A 133 -0.22 -12.62 7.91
N PRO A 134 0.43 -11.57 8.46
CA PRO A 134 1.05 -10.50 7.68
C PRO A 134 2.46 -10.83 7.16
N CYS A 135 3.01 -12.01 7.45
CA CYS A 135 4.36 -12.39 7.00
C CYS A 135 4.47 -12.49 5.47
N CYS A 136 5.71 -12.33 4.99
CA CYS A 136 6.07 -12.45 3.59
C CYS A 136 5.61 -13.77 2.99
N ARG A 137 4.74 -13.68 1.98
CA ARG A 137 4.23 -14.86 1.31
C ARG A 137 5.30 -15.50 0.45
N MET A 138 6.43 -14.84 0.14
CA MET A 138 7.56 -15.49 -0.52
C MET A 138 8.38 -16.40 0.42
N GLY A 139 8.03 -16.46 1.71
CA GLY A 139 8.65 -17.36 2.68
C GLY A 139 9.63 -16.69 3.64
N CYS A 140 9.74 -15.36 3.61
CA CYS A 140 10.52 -14.61 4.60
C CYS A 140 9.75 -14.51 5.93
N ALA A 141 10.48 -14.37 7.04
CA ALA A 141 9.88 -14.16 8.37
C ALA A 141 9.44 -12.71 8.63
N ALA A 142 9.81 -11.77 7.74
CA ALA A 142 9.45 -10.36 7.85
C ALA A 142 8.01 -10.10 7.42
N ILE A 143 7.47 -8.95 7.82
CA ILE A 143 6.14 -8.49 7.39
C ILE A 143 6.18 -8.16 5.90
N GLU A 144 5.18 -8.60 5.15
CA GLU A 144 5.04 -8.24 3.75
C GLU A 144 4.41 -6.86 3.60
N ASP A 145 5.24 -5.84 3.62
CA ASP A 145 4.89 -4.51 3.12
C ASP A 145 5.56 -4.26 1.75
N ALA A 146 5.31 -3.08 1.17
CA ALA A 146 5.86 -2.75 -0.14
C ALA A 146 7.39 -2.70 -0.12
N HIS A 147 7.98 -2.11 0.92
CA HIS A 147 9.43 -1.97 1.00
C HIS A 147 10.10 -3.32 1.19
N HIS A 148 9.54 -4.19 2.02
CA HIS A 148 10.01 -5.56 2.14
C HIS A 148 10.02 -6.26 0.77
N VAL A 149 8.91 -6.21 0.02
CA VAL A 149 8.81 -6.88 -1.29
C VAL A 149 9.87 -6.38 -2.28
N PHE A 150 10.06 -5.07 -2.37
CA PHE A 150 10.95 -4.49 -3.38
C PHE A 150 12.42 -4.43 -2.94
N VAL A 151 12.69 -4.12 -1.67
CA VAL A 151 14.04 -3.77 -1.19
C VAL A 151 14.70 -4.90 -0.40
N GLU A 152 13.95 -5.63 0.44
CA GLU A 152 14.55 -6.55 1.42
C GLU A 152 14.32 -8.04 1.12
N CYS A 153 13.28 -8.37 0.36
CA CYS A 153 12.83 -9.75 0.21
C CYS A 153 13.90 -10.58 -0.50
N ALA A 154 14.49 -11.55 0.20
CA ALA A 154 15.62 -12.34 -0.28
C ALA A 154 15.34 -13.07 -1.61
N GLN A 155 14.08 -13.39 -1.89
CA GLN A 155 13.64 -13.99 -3.16
C GLN A 155 14.01 -13.15 -4.39
N TYR A 156 14.20 -11.83 -4.22
CA TYR A 156 14.49 -10.88 -5.29
C TYR A 156 15.91 -10.28 -5.20
N ASP A 157 16.79 -10.82 -4.35
CA ASP A 157 18.17 -10.36 -4.22
C ASP A 157 18.92 -10.43 -5.55
N GLU A 158 18.84 -11.56 -6.26
CA GLU A 158 19.50 -11.74 -7.56
C GLU A 158 19.04 -10.70 -8.59
N TRP A 159 17.78 -10.29 -8.54
CA TRP A 159 17.21 -9.33 -9.47
C TRP A 159 17.72 -7.92 -9.17
N ARG A 160 17.82 -7.56 -7.89
CA ARG A 160 18.45 -6.31 -7.46
C ARG A 160 19.93 -6.29 -7.84
N THR A 161 20.69 -7.33 -7.54
CA THR A 161 22.12 -7.42 -7.90
C THR A 161 22.33 -7.27 -9.40
N LYS A 162 21.56 -8.00 -10.22
CA LYS A 162 21.66 -7.89 -11.68
C LYS A 162 21.31 -6.48 -12.18
N ALA A 163 20.26 -5.87 -11.65
CA ALA A 163 19.89 -4.51 -12.01
C ALA A 163 20.95 -3.49 -11.59
N THR A 164 21.59 -3.69 -10.42
CA THR A 164 22.74 -2.90 -9.97
C THR A 164 23.89 -2.99 -10.97
N GLU A 165 24.29 -4.19 -11.36
CA GLU A 165 25.38 -4.43 -12.31
C GLU A 165 25.11 -3.81 -13.68
N GLU A 166 23.90 -4.00 -14.22
CA GLU A 166 23.49 -3.42 -15.49
C GLU A 166 23.48 -1.88 -15.45
N LEU A 167 22.97 -1.29 -14.36
CA LEU A 167 22.95 0.15 -14.19
C LEU A 167 24.36 0.71 -14.03
N HIS A 168 25.18 0.08 -13.21
CA HIS A 168 26.59 0.44 -13.02
C HIS A 168 27.35 0.40 -14.35
N HIS A 169 27.16 -0.65 -15.17
CA HIS A 169 27.78 -0.73 -16.48
C HIS A 169 27.34 0.42 -17.40
N ARG A 170 26.03 0.73 -17.46
CA ARG A 170 25.52 1.84 -18.29
C ARG A 170 26.09 3.19 -17.84
N VAL A 171 26.12 3.44 -16.53
CA VAL A 171 26.68 4.69 -15.99
C VAL A 171 28.16 4.79 -16.31
N ASN A 172 28.94 3.74 -16.06
CA ASN A 172 30.37 3.72 -16.33
C ASN A 172 30.69 3.94 -17.81
N ALA A 173 29.93 3.32 -18.72
CA ALA A 173 30.09 3.50 -20.16
C ALA A 173 29.86 4.96 -20.59
N LYS A 174 28.86 5.64 -20.01
CA LYS A 174 28.57 7.04 -20.30
C LYS A 174 29.61 8.01 -19.74
N LEU A 175 30.18 7.70 -18.58
CA LEU A 175 31.27 8.48 -17.99
C LEU A 175 32.54 8.35 -18.83
N ALA A 176 32.85 7.13 -19.28
CA ALA A 176 33.99 6.87 -20.17
C ALA A 176 33.86 7.59 -21.53
N GLU A 177 32.66 7.71 -22.08
CA GLU A 177 32.41 8.46 -23.33
C GLU A 177 32.65 9.98 -23.17
N LYS A 178 32.64 10.49 -21.92
CA LYS A 178 32.80 11.90 -21.60
C LYS A 178 34.18 12.25 -21.04
N ASP A 179 35.12 11.31 -21.05
CA ASP A 179 36.50 11.48 -20.59
C ASP A 179 36.62 12.01 -19.15
N PHE A 180 35.68 11.67 -18.26
CA PHE A 180 35.82 11.98 -16.83
C PHE A 180 36.94 11.16 -16.19
N GLU A 181 37.67 11.77 -15.25
CA GLU A 181 38.67 11.03 -14.48
C GLU A 181 37.98 10.02 -13.53
N GLU A 182 38.56 8.83 -13.41
CA GLU A 182 38.02 7.73 -12.59
C GLU A 182 37.87 8.15 -11.11
N ALA A 183 38.78 8.99 -10.62
CA ALA A 183 38.74 9.54 -9.26
C ALA A 183 37.52 10.44 -9.00
N GLU A 184 37.12 11.23 -10.00
CA GLU A 184 35.96 12.14 -9.91
C GLU A 184 34.64 11.36 -9.94
N CYS A 185 34.63 10.21 -10.59
CA CYS A 185 33.44 9.37 -10.78
C CYS A 185 33.23 8.32 -9.69
N THR A 186 34.20 8.13 -8.79
CA THR A 186 34.19 7.06 -7.78
C THR A 186 32.99 7.18 -6.84
N GLY A 187 32.63 8.40 -6.42
CA GLY A 187 31.47 8.65 -5.57
C GLY A 187 30.15 8.25 -6.22
N LEU A 188 29.96 8.64 -7.49
CA LEU A 188 28.79 8.30 -8.28
C LEU A 188 28.65 6.79 -8.50
N LEU A 189 29.72 6.13 -8.93
CA LEU A 189 29.73 4.68 -9.17
C LEU A 189 29.49 3.89 -7.87
N THR A 190 30.00 4.37 -6.74
CA THR A 190 29.73 3.78 -5.43
C THR A 190 28.26 3.94 -5.03
N ALA A 191 27.68 5.11 -5.25
CA ALA A 191 26.25 5.36 -4.99
C ALA A 191 25.36 4.47 -5.85
N VAL A 192 25.67 4.31 -7.15
CA VAL A 192 24.91 3.43 -8.06
C VAL A 192 24.84 2.00 -7.54
N LYS A 193 25.91 1.50 -6.91
CA LYS A 193 25.94 0.14 -6.33
C LYS A 193 24.95 -0.05 -5.20
N SER A 194 24.54 1.02 -4.52
CA SER A 194 23.64 0.95 -3.38
C SER A 194 22.18 1.30 -3.71
N PHE A 195 21.86 1.82 -4.90
CA PHE A 195 20.52 2.34 -5.22
C PHE A 195 19.36 1.38 -4.91
N PHE A 196 19.54 0.08 -5.10
CA PHE A 196 18.49 -0.91 -4.88
C PHE A 196 18.41 -1.47 -3.45
N SER A 197 19.16 -0.88 -2.51
CA SER A 197 19.11 -1.20 -1.08
C SER A 197 18.99 0.08 -0.24
N ASP A 198 18.62 -0.09 1.03
CA ASP A 198 18.69 0.99 2.01
C ASP A 198 20.16 1.43 2.20
N ASN A 199 20.38 2.74 2.16
CA ASN A 199 21.71 3.36 2.24
C ASN A 199 21.58 4.88 2.44
N ASP A 200 22.70 5.54 2.72
CA ASP A 200 22.77 6.97 3.08
C ASP A 200 22.46 7.94 1.93
N VAL A 201 22.48 7.48 0.68
CA VAL A 201 22.10 8.27 -0.49
C VAL A 201 20.58 8.48 -0.55
N TRP A 202 19.80 7.54 -0.03
CA TRP A 202 18.35 7.69 0.04
C TRP A 202 17.93 8.62 1.19
N PRO A 203 16.92 9.48 0.97
CA PRO A 203 16.31 10.23 2.07
C PRO A 203 15.89 9.30 3.20
N LEU A 204 16.27 9.65 4.43
CA LEU A 204 16.01 8.86 5.64
C LEU A 204 16.60 7.44 5.61
N HIS A 205 17.64 7.22 4.80
CA HIS A 205 18.29 5.92 4.61
C HIS A 205 17.37 4.83 4.03
N TYR A 206 16.27 5.24 3.39
CA TYR A 206 15.17 4.34 3.02
C TYR A 206 14.93 4.33 1.51
N SER A 207 15.21 3.19 0.87
CA SER A 207 15.10 3.06 -0.58
C SER A 207 13.65 3.07 -1.04
N THR A 208 13.35 3.97 -1.98
CA THR A 208 12.04 4.10 -2.58
C THR A 208 12.10 4.07 -4.11
N TYR A 209 13.09 3.36 -4.66
CA TYR A 209 13.28 3.25 -6.11
C TYR A 209 12.01 2.74 -6.82
N TYR A 210 11.25 1.85 -6.18
CA TYR A 210 10.01 1.28 -6.73
C TYR A 210 8.87 2.30 -6.87
N LEU A 211 9.00 3.49 -6.27
CA LEU A 211 8.15 4.65 -6.52
C LEU A 211 8.62 5.49 -7.72
N GLY A 212 9.73 5.13 -8.37
CA GLY A 212 10.35 5.91 -9.44
C GLY A 212 11.03 7.19 -8.95
N HIS A 213 11.29 7.29 -7.64
CA HIS A 213 11.96 8.45 -7.07
C HIS A 213 13.41 8.52 -7.57
N ILE A 214 13.80 9.69 -8.07
CA ILE A 214 15.17 9.98 -8.49
C ILE A 214 15.87 10.64 -7.32
N LEU A 215 17.06 10.14 -6.99
CA LEU A 215 17.91 10.69 -5.94
C LEU A 215 18.34 12.12 -6.32
N ARG A 216 18.62 12.97 -5.33
CA ARG A 216 19.35 14.21 -5.59
C ARG A 216 20.82 13.84 -5.67
N PHE A 217 21.39 13.90 -6.86
CA PHE A 217 22.78 13.49 -7.11
C PHE A 217 23.63 14.65 -7.62
N ASP A 218 23.14 15.89 -7.49
CA ASP A 218 23.91 17.11 -7.82
C ASP A 218 25.27 17.10 -7.11
N ASP A 219 25.31 16.64 -5.86
CA ASP A 219 26.52 16.53 -5.03
C ASP A 219 27.40 15.32 -5.38
N LEU A 220 26.86 14.35 -6.13
CA LEU A 220 27.56 13.13 -6.57
C LEU A 220 28.11 13.27 -8.00
N MET A 221 27.64 14.25 -8.76
CA MET A 221 28.16 14.53 -10.09
C MET A 221 29.55 15.15 -9.98
N PRO A 222 30.49 14.75 -10.86
CA PRO A 222 31.73 15.49 -11.04
C PRO A 222 31.42 16.98 -11.26
N ALA A 223 32.21 17.84 -10.63
CA ALA A 223 32.10 19.27 -10.87
C ALA A 223 32.35 19.54 -12.36
N PRO A 224 31.57 20.43 -13.00
CA PRO A 224 31.83 20.78 -14.39
C PRO A 224 33.26 21.32 -14.49
N SER A 225 34.01 20.84 -15.47
CA SER A 225 35.31 21.45 -15.76
C SER A 225 35.09 22.92 -16.12
N ARG A 226 36.06 23.81 -15.85
CA ARG A 226 35.91 25.27 -16.14
C ARG A 226 35.59 25.58 -17.61
N ALA A 227 35.77 24.62 -18.53
CA ALA A 227 35.49 24.73 -19.95
C ALA A 227 34.12 24.12 -20.35
N GLU A 228 33.47 23.36 -19.48
CA GLU A 228 32.16 22.76 -19.77
C GLU A 228 31.03 23.78 -19.57
N ASP A 229 30.20 23.89 -20.60
CA ASP A 229 29.00 24.70 -20.58
C ASP A 229 28.01 24.11 -19.57
N SER A 230 27.44 24.95 -18.69
CA SER A 230 26.49 24.55 -17.64
C SER A 230 25.30 23.74 -18.21
N LEU A 231 24.94 24.01 -19.46
CA LEU A 231 23.94 23.27 -20.23
C LEU A 231 24.33 21.80 -20.49
N THR A 232 25.60 21.51 -20.75
CA THR A 232 26.08 20.15 -21.02
C THR A 232 26.05 19.30 -19.75
N HIS A 233 26.47 19.87 -18.62
CA HIS A 233 26.39 19.22 -17.31
C HIS A 233 24.94 18.92 -16.90
N SER A 234 24.04 19.90 -17.07
CA SER A 234 22.60 19.72 -16.80
C SER A 234 21.96 18.64 -17.69
N ARG A 235 22.33 18.59 -18.98
CA ARG A 235 21.87 17.54 -19.90
C ARG A 235 22.38 16.17 -19.47
N LEU A 236 23.65 16.06 -19.09
CA LEU A 236 24.23 14.81 -18.62
C LEU A 236 23.53 14.31 -17.35
N ALA A 237 23.32 15.19 -16.37
CA ALA A 237 22.54 14.87 -15.19
C ALA A 237 21.14 14.38 -15.57
N HIS A 238 20.44 15.09 -16.46
CA HIS A 238 19.13 14.67 -16.94
C HIS A 238 19.14 13.28 -17.61
N HIS A 239 20.18 12.96 -18.38
CA HIS A 239 20.34 11.63 -18.98
C HIS A 239 20.54 10.55 -17.93
N PHE A 240 21.34 10.79 -16.90
CA PHE A 240 21.49 9.85 -15.78
C PHE A 240 20.18 9.68 -15.03
N ALA A 241 19.51 10.77 -14.67
CA ALA A 241 18.22 10.74 -14.01
C ALA A 241 17.20 9.88 -14.77
N ALA A 242 17.10 10.05 -16.08
CA ALA A 242 16.20 9.27 -16.94
C ALA A 242 16.58 7.78 -16.99
N ASP A 243 17.87 7.46 -17.12
CA ASP A 243 18.36 6.07 -17.12
C ASP A 243 18.11 5.37 -15.78
N TRP A 244 18.31 6.09 -14.68
CA TRP A 244 18.11 5.59 -13.33
C TRP A 244 16.63 5.34 -13.06
N HIS A 245 15.79 6.33 -13.36
CA HIS A 245 14.35 6.18 -13.27
C HIS A 245 13.87 4.95 -14.06
N THR A 246 14.34 4.79 -15.29
CA THR A 246 14.01 3.65 -16.14
C THR A 246 14.48 2.33 -15.52
N ALA A 247 15.68 2.27 -14.97
CA ALA A 247 16.16 1.07 -14.28
C ALA A 247 15.30 0.72 -13.06
N PHE A 248 14.91 1.74 -12.28
CA PHE A 248 14.12 1.60 -11.07
C PHE A 248 12.73 1.04 -11.35
N ILE A 249 12.02 1.64 -12.29
CA ILE A 249 10.66 1.22 -12.65
C ILE A 249 10.64 -0.14 -13.35
N CYS A 250 11.65 -0.46 -14.16
CA CYS A 250 11.77 -1.76 -14.81
C CYS A 250 11.99 -2.86 -13.78
N LEU A 251 12.90 -2.68 -12.82
CA LEU A 251 13.12 -3.65 -11.75
C LEU A 251 11.86 -3.82 -10.89
N ALA A 252 11.21 -2.73 -10.50
CA ALA A 252 9.97 -2.79 -9.73
C ALA A 252 8.86 -3.54 -10.48
N GLY A 253 8.65 -3.23 -11.77
CA GLY A 253 7.70 -3.93 -12.63
C GLY A 253 8.00 -5.42 -12.77
N CYS A 254 9.28 -5.77 -12.88
CA CYS A 254 9.77 -7.14 -12.91
C CYS A 254 9.42 -7.88 -11.60
N ILE A 255 9.85 -7.36 -10.45
CA ILE A 255 9.59 -7.97 -9.12
C ILE A 255 8.09 -8.15 -8.92
N TRP A 256 7.30 -7.11 -9.18
CA TRP A 256 5.86 -7.15 -8.96
C TRP A 256 5.15 -8.13 -9.89
N GLY A 257 5.56 -8.18 -11.17
CA GLY A 257 4.98 -9.11 -12.13
C GLY A 257 5.24 -10.57 -11.77
N ASP A 258 6.41 -10.89 -11.22
CA ASP A 258 6.69 -12.22 -10.69
C ASP A 258 5.90 -12.51 -9.40
N TRP A 259 5.92 -11.58 -8.47
CA TRP A 259 5.20 -11.68 -7.20
C TRP A 259 3.69 -11.95 -7.44
N GLN A 260 3.06 -11.21 -8.36
CA GLN A 260 1.66 -11.42 -8.72
C GLN A 260 1.39 -12.80 -9.34
N LYS A 261 2.30 -13.31 -10.17
CA LYS A 261 2.19 -14.67 -10.73
C LYS A 261 2.26 -15.71 -9.62
N GLU A 262 3.16 -15.56 -8.67
CA GLU A 262 3.29 -16.51 -7.57
C GLU A 262 2.07 -16.46 -6.64
N MET A 263 1.53 -15.27 -6.37
CA MET A 263 0.28 -15.13 -5.61
C MET A 263 -0.90 -15.77 -6.33
N SER A 264 -1.00 -15.61 -7.65
CA SER A 264 -2.05 -16.25 -8.46
C SER A 264 -1.97 -17.78 -8.38
N LYS A 265 -0.78 -18.36 -8.53
CA LYS A 265 -0.55 -19.82 -8.39
C LYS A 265 -0.91 -20.35 -7.00
N ARG A 266 -0.68 -19.55 -5.96
CA ARG A 266 -1.02 -19.93 -4.58
C ARG A 266 -2.52 -19.85 -4.33
N MET A 267 -3.19 -18.85 -4.90
CA MET A 267 -4.65 -18.79 -4.86
C MET A 267 -5.28 -19.98 -5.57
N GLU A 268 -4.79 -20.38 -6.75
CA GLU A 268 -5.26 -21.60 -7.43
C GLU A 268 -5.05 -22.87 -6.60
N ARG A 269 -3.93 -22.99 -5.88
CA ARG A 269 -3.66 -24.11 -4.96
C ARG A 269 -4.57 -24.12 -3.73
N VAL A 270 -4.90 -22.94 -3.19
CA VAL A 270 -5.84 -22.79 -2.07
C VAL A 270 -7.28 -22.99 -2.54
N ASP A 271 -7.62 -22.60 -3.76
CA ASP A 271 -8.95 -22.82 -4.36
C ASP A 271 -9.17 -24.30 -4.69
N LEU A 272 -8.13 -25.07 -5.05
CA LEU A 272 -8.21 -26.53 -5.10
C LEU A 272 -8.56 -27.17 -3.73
N TRP A 273 -8.29 -26.47 -2.62
CA TRP A 273 -8.75 -26.85 -1.27
C TRP A 273 -10.09 -26.19 -0.87
N ARG A 274 -10.46 -25.07 -1.50
CA ARG A 274 -11.66 -24.26 -1.20
C ARG A 274 -12.76 -24.32 -2.27
N TYR A 275 -12.73 -25.30 -3.18
CA TYR A 275 -13.82 -25.57 -4.12
C TYR A 275 -15.07 -26.15 -3.43
N SER A 276 -15.69 -25.30 -2.61
CA SER A 276 -17.12 -25.23 -2.33
C SER A 276 -17.50 -23.77 -2.08
N GLY A 277 -17.27 -22.92 -3.10
CA GLY A 277 -17.93 -21.63 -3.25
C GLY A 277 -17.08 -20.39 -2.97
N MET A 278 -16.56 -19.78 -4.05
CA MET A 278 -16.55 -18.33 -4.32
C MET A 278 -15.49 -18.01 -5.40
N ALA A 279 -15.83 -18.31 -6.67
CA ALA A 279 -15.09 -17.77 -7.81
C ALA A 279 -15.67 -16.40 -8.18
N LYS A 280 -14.90 -15.32 -8.05
CA LYS A 280 -15.07 -14.06 -8.81
C LYS A 280 -14.01 -13.04 -8.39
N TRP A 281 -12.80 -13.11 -8.93
CA TRP A 281 -11.92 -11.95 -9.13
C TRP A 281 -10.88 -12.26 -10.23
N ILE A 282 -11.23 -12.00 -11.49
CA ILE A 282 -10.26 -11.79 -12.59
C ILE A 282 -10.79 -10.64 -13.45
N PRO A 283 -10.06 -9.54 -13.65
CA PRO A 283 -10.33 -8.63 -14.76
C PRO A 283 -9.80 -9.27 -16.05
N MET A 284 -10.71 -9.55 -16.98
CA MET A 284 -10.40 -9.89 -18.36
C MET A 284 -9.67 -8.73 -19.04
N ALA A 285 -8.36 -8.86 -19.24
CA ALA A 285 -7.65 -8.19 -20.31
C ALA A 285 -6.41 -9.02 -20.66
N LEU A 286 -6.29 -9.38 -21.94
CA LEU A 286 -5.25 -10.20 -22.59
C LEU A 286 -5.59 -11.69 -22.77
N SER A 287 -6.56 -11.98 -23.63
CA SER A 287 -6.49 -13.17 -24.49
C SER A 287 -7.23 -12.96 -25.81
N LYS A 288 -6.56 -12.42 -26.83
CA LYS A 288 -6.96 -12.61 -28.23
C LYS A 288 -5.73 -12.64 -29.13
N ALA A 289 -5.23 -13.84 -29.41
CA ALA A 289 -4.64 -14.21 -30.71
C ALA A 289 -4.76 -15.74 -30.89
N PRO A 290 -4.93 -16.23 -32.13
CA PRO A 290 -5.65 -17.48 -32.40
C PRO A 290 -4.77 -18.73 -32.40
N THR A 291 -5.28 -19.81 -31.81
CA THR A 291 -4.73 -21.16 -31.91
C THR A 291 -5.11 -21.81 -33.23
N SER A 292 -4.13 -22.22 -34.02
CA SER A 292 -4.32 -23.21 -35.10
C SER A 292 -4.37 -24.62 -34.49
N LYS A 293 -5.33 -25.40 -34.98
CA LYS A 293 -5.69 -26.76 -34.59
C LYS A 293 -4.61 -27.77 -34.98
N VAL A 294 -4.27 -28.71 -34.09
CA VAL A 294 -4.14 -30.16 -34.38
C VAL A 294 -4.35 -30.96 -33.08
N SER A 295 -5.29 -31.90 -33.09
CA SER A 295 -5.41 -33.08 -32.20
C SER A 295 -5.24 -34.33 -33.11
N PRO A 296 -5.08 -35.61 -32.63
CA PRO A 296 -5.47 -36.13 -31.31
C PRO A 296 -4.56 -37.24 -30.70
N GLY A 297 -4.88 -37.67 -29.47
CA GLY A 297 -4.36 -38.92 -28.90
C GLY A 297 -4.87 -39.24 -27.49
N LEU A 298 -5.90 -40.08 -27.41
CA LEU A 298 -6.46 -40.71 -26.20
C LEU A 298 -5.42 -41.57 -25.46
N VAL A 299 -5.33 -41.49 -24.12
CA VAL A 299 -5.16 -42.65 -23.22
C VAL A 299 -5.80 -42.34 -21.86
N SER A 300 -6.73 -43.20 -21.42
CA SER A 300 -7.34 -43.20 -20.10
C SER A 300 -6.46 -43.92 -19.07
N ARG A 301 -6.42 -43.42 -17.83
CA ARG A 301 -5.96 -44.22 -16.67
C ARG A 301 -6.70 -43.80 -15.40
N SER A 302 -7.48 -44.74 -14.88
CA SER A 302 -8.12 -44.69 -13.56
C SER A 302 -7.08 -44.78 -12.44
N LYS A 303 -7.17 -43.92 -11.42
CA LYS A 303 -6.61 -44.20 -10.10
C LYS A 303 -7.56 -43.69 -9.00
N SER A 304 -7.89 -44.60 -8.11
CA SER A 304 -8.71 -44.46 -6.91
C SER A 304 -8.07 -43.52 -5.86
N PRO A 305 -8.86 -42.89 -4.98
CA PRO A 305 -8.36 -41.96 -3.97
C PRO A 305 -7.80 -42.69 -2.72
N PRO A 306 -6.80 -42.13 -2.01
CA PRO A 306 -6.30 -42.69 -0.76
C PRO A 306 -7.15 -42.26 0.46
N LYS A 307 -7.09 -43.11 1.48
CA LYS A 307 -7.86 -43.09 2.73
C LYS A 307 -7.58 -41.86 3.61
N VAL A 308 -8.64 -41.32 4.20
CA VAL A 308 -8.66 -40.27 5.23
C VAL A 308 -8.08 -40.81 6.56
N LEU A 309 -7.08 -40.12 7.11
CA LEU A 309 -6.64 -40.26 8.50
C LEU A 309 -7.29 -39.13 9.32
N GLN A 310 -8.29 -39.47 10.13
CA GLN A 310 -8.82 -38.58 11.17
C GLN A 310 -7.84 -38.53 12.35
N LYS A 311 -7.25 -37.37 12.62
CA LYS A 311 -6.62 -37.06 13.92
C LYS A 311 -7.62 -36.21 14.72
N ASN A 312 -8.23 -36.81 15.74
CA ASN A 312 -9.02 -36.09 16.73
C ASN A 312 -8.09 -35.33 17.67
N TRP A 313 -8.27 -34.01 17.78
CA TRP A 313 -7.67 -33.21 18.84
C TRP A 313 -8.66 -33.14 20.00
N ASN A 314 -8.29 -33.70 21.16
CA ASN A 314 -9.10 -33.68 22.37
C ASN A 314 -8.88 -32.34 23.10
N ILE A 315 -9.96 -31.57 23.29
CA ILE A 315 -9.96 -30.22 23.86
C ILE A 315 -9.64 -30.23 25.39
N GLU A 316 -9.63 -31.40 26.03
CA GLU A 316 -9.34 -31.54 27.46
C GLU A 316 -7.86 -31.36 27.84
N GLU A 317 -6.91 -31.42 26.90
CA GLU A 317 -5.48 -31.21 27.23
C GLU A 317 -5.07 -29.74 27.32
N LEU A 318 -5.81 -28.81 26.71
CA LEU A 318 -5.53 -27.38 26.78
C LEU A 318 -5.98 -26.73 28.10
N ALA A 319 -6.81 -27.40 28.88
CA ALA A 319 -7.26 -26.92 30.19
C ALA A 319 -6.27 -27.23 31.33
N LYS A 320 -5.22 -28.01 31.07
CA LYS A 320 -4.24 -28.45 32.09
C LYS A 320 -2.94 -27.62 32.12
N SER A 321 -2.68 -26.77 31.14
CA SER A 321 -1.53 -25.86 31.16
C SER A 321 -1.90 -24.57 31.91
N GLY A 322 -1.71 -24.57 33.24
CA GLY A 322 -1.92 -23.42 34.11
C GLY A 322 -1.07 -22.21 33.72
N HIS A 323 -1.62 -21.32 32.90
CA HIS A 323 -1.06 -20.00 32.62
C HIS A 323 -2.05 -18.91 33.06
N ASN A 324 -1.54 -18.01 33.90
CA ASN A 324 -2.23 -16.92 34.57
C ASN A 324 -3.03 -16.02 33.62
N ILE A 325 -4.35 -16.01 33.76
CA ILE A 325 -5.27 -15.11 33.04
C ILE A 325 -5.57 -13.89 33.94
N HIS A 326 -4.57 -13.04 34.16
CA HIS A 326 -4.78 -11.71 34.73
C HIS A 326 -3.94 -10.68 33.96
N ARG A 327 -4.24 -10.51 32.67
CA ARG A 327 -4.00 -9.30 31.86
C ARG A 327 -4.50 -9.56 30.43
N LEU A 328 -5.80 -9.40 30.22
CA LEU A 328 -6.33 -9.20 28.87
C LEU A 328 -7.03 -7.85 28.86
N ALA A 329 -6.63 -7.01 27.90
CA ALA A 329 -7.20 -5.70 27.65
C ALA A 329 -8.72 -5.80 27.35
N PRO A 330 -9.51 -4.76 27.64
CA PRO A 330 -10.97 -4.80 27.54
C PRO A 330 -11.53 -5.16 26.16
N LYS A 331 -10.73 -5.02 25.09
CA LYS A 331 -11.12 -5.41 23.72
C LYS A 331 -11.21 -6.94 23.53
N THR A 332 -10.42 -7.73 24.25
CA THR A 332 -10.42 -9.20 24.11
C THR A 332 -11.60 -9.85 24.82
N ALA A 333 -12.06 -9.26 25.94
CA ALA A 333 -13.25 -9.73 26.65
C ALA A 333 -14.53 -9.58 25.80
N ALA A 334 -14.70 -8.44 25.11
CA ALA A 334 -15.85 -8.19 24.25
C ALA A 334 -15.96 -9.17 23.07
N THR A 335 -14.82 -9.58 22.49
CA THR A 335 -14.79 -10.58 21.41
C THR A 335 -15.14 -11.97 21.92
N ILE A 336 -14.67 -12.35 23.11
CA ILE A 336 -14.98 -13.66 23.72
C ILE A 336 -16.48 -13.76 24.04
N THR A 337 -17.10 -12.71 24.59
CA THR A 337 -18.56 -12.69 24.86
C THR A 337 -19.37 -12.82 23.58
N THR A 338 -18.92 -12.22 22.48
CA THR A 338 -19.60 -12.28 21.17
C THR A 338 -19.53 -13.68 20.54
N VAL A 339 -18.42 -14.40 20.76
CA VAL A 339 -18.26 -15.78 20.28
C VAL A 339 -19.09 -16.75 21.11
N GLN A 340 -19.14 -16.58 22.43
CA GLN A 340 -19.95 -17.43 23.30
C GLN A 340 -21.45 -17.29 23.02
N ASP A 341 -21.95 -16.06 22.82
CA ASP A 341 -23.37 -15.82 22.47
C ASP A 341 -23.75 -16.46 21.12
N ARG A 342 -22.82 -16.53 20.17
CA ARG A 342 -23.02 -17.23 18.89
C ARG A 342 -23.06 -18.76 19.05
N ILE A 343 -22.22 -19.31 19.93
CA ILE A 343 -22.21 -20.75 20.24
C ILE A 343 -23.52 -21.14 20.93
N ASP A 344 -23.96 -20.37 21.92
CA ASP A 344 -25.17 -20.64 22.68
C ASP A 344 -26.43 -20.57 21.78
N LYS A 345 -26.48 -19.59 20.86
CA LYS A 345 -27.55 -19.49 19.84
C LYS A 345 -27.54 -20.67 18.87
N ALA A 346 -26.37 -21.15 18.46
CA ALA A 346 -26.25 -22.31 17.58
C ALA A 346 -26.68 -23.61 18.28
N GLN A 347 -26.32 -23.78 19.55
CA GLN A 347 -26.73 -24.94 20.36
C GLN A 347 -28.23 -24.93 20.65
N ALA A 348 -28.82 -23.76 20.94
CA ALA A 348 -30.27 -23.62 21.11
C ALA A 348 -31.03 -23.95 19.81
N HIS A 349 -30.49 -23.60 18.65
CA HIS A 349 -31.08 -23.93 17.36
C HIS A 349 -31.02 -25.43 17.04
N LEU A 350 -29.96 -26.12 17.48
CA LEU A 350 -29.81 -27.57 17.33
C LEU A 350 -30.76 -28.35 18.25
N GLN A 351 -31.01 -27.87 19.47
CA GLN A 351 -31.97 -28.50 20.37
C GLN A 351 -33.42 -28.38 19.90
N ARG A 352 -33.78 -27.31 19.18
CA ARG A 352 -35.12 -27.13 18.58
C ARG A 352 -35.40 -28.04 17.37
N LYS A 353 -34.36 -28.66 16.79
CA LYS A 353 -34.50 -29.54 15.61
C LYS A 353 -34.53 -31.04 15.93
N LYS A 354 -34.48 -31.44 17.21
CA LYS A 354 -34.67 -32.85 17.56
C LYS A 354 -36.16 -33.20 17.42
N PRO A 355 -36.53 -34.19 16.59
CA PRO A 355 -37.90 -34.67 16.54
C PRO A 355 -38.25 -35.30 17.89
N LYS A 356 -39.43 -34.95 18.42
CA LYS A 356 -40.00 -35.63 19.58
C LYS A 356 -40.31 -37.07 19.15
N ILE A 357 -39.61 -38.03 19.77
CA ILE A 357 -39.95 -39.45 19.71
C ILE A 357 -41.09 -39.68 20.70
#